data_AF-A0A382LE31-F1
#
_entry.id   AF-A0A382LE31-F1
#
_cell.length_a   1.000
_cell.length_b   1.000
_cell.length_c   1.000
_cell.angle_alpha   90.00
_cell.angle_beta   90.00
_cell.angle_gamma   90.00
#
_symmetry.space_group_name_H-M   'P 1'
#
loop_
_entity.id
_entity.type
_entity.pdbx_description
1 polymer ?
#
loop_
_entity_poly.entity_id
_entity_poly.type
_entity_poly.pdbx_seq_one_letter_code
_entity_poly.pdbx_strand_id
1 'polypeptide(L)'
;MLYDAESGDLSITAGGDAMITRKLSVHKEEKFLDLIELFRSSDVGYVNLEMLMHNFEHSPGSAGGTFTGSDPSNLAELTWSGINLVSTANNHSHDYGEGGVLTNLQHLKTSDLTHAGTGQHLSEARSAGYLDTHNGRVALIAASSTFAESGRALNQRPDLKGRPGLNPQRFKTTYTVDKDSFDQLRRTNRLLGLEQKRDFQRGFRSAGVIPEDTETEFSFLENRFRVGNSFSENTELNKEDLNENLKWISDAKRMSDWVIVSFHCHESGKTMAEPPEFLVNFAHDCIDAGASVFIGHGPHVTRGIEIYKHAPILYSLGNFIFQNDTVKWQPSFNYDQIGLDHYFTPADFYDKRSDESKRGFPSDPIYWQ
;
A
#
# COMPACT_ATOMS: atom_id res chain seq x y z
N MET A 1 23.48 9.84 -26.54
CA MET A 1 23.82 11.26 -26.74
C MET A 1 23.45 11.86 -25.40
N LEU A 2 24.43 11.92 -24.49
CA LEU A 2 24.17 12.13 -23.06
C LEU A 2 23.90 13.63 -22.85
N TYR A 3 22.66 13.98 -22.52
CA TYR A 3 22.36 15.30 -21.96
C TYR A 3 23.11 15.46 -20.63
N ASP A 4 23.42 16.69 -20.20
CA ASP A 4 24.07 16.91 -18.89
C ASP A 4 23.26 16.26 -17.75
N ALA A 5 21.94 16.20 -17.90
CA ALA A 5 21.01 15.50 -17.01
C ALA A 5 21.28 13.99 -16.87
N GLU A 6 21.83 13.33 -17.90
CA GLU A 6 22.15 11.89 -17.87
C GLU A 6 23.53 11.60 -17.24
N SER A 7 24.23 12.63 -16.75
CA SER A 7 25.60 12.54 -16.19
C SER A 7 25.73 12.96 -14.73
N GLY A 8 24.64 13.44 -14.12
CA GLY A 8 24.61 13.97 -12.76
C GLY A 8 24.32 12.92 -11.69
N ASP A 9 24.79 13.17 -10.48
CA ASP A 9 24.33 12.47 -9.28
C ASP A 9 22.90 12.95 -8.95
N LEU A 10 21.98 12.03 -8.65
CA LEU A 10 20.60 12.35 -8.25
C LEU A 10 20.49 12.39 -6.73
N SER A 11 19.84 13.43 -6.20
CA SER A 11 19.47 13.53 -4.79
C SER A 11 18.00 13.18 -4.57
N ILE A 12 17.72 12.25 -3.64
CA ILE A 12 16.35 11.85 -3.28
C ILE A 12 16.17 12.05 -1.78
N THR A 13 15.12 12.79 -1.41
CA THR A 13 14.57 12.78 -0.06
C THR A 13 13.24 12.03 -0.07
N ALA A 14 13.11 11.03 0.79
CA ALA A 14 11.94 10.17 0.87
C ALA A 14 11.33 10.24 2.27
N GLY A 15 10.03 10.50 2.34
CA GLY A 15 9.19 10.31 3.51
C GLY A 15 8.31 9.07 3.35
N GLY A 16 7.85 8.52 4.47
CA GLY A 16 6.90 7.40 4.46
C GLY A 16 5.46 7.85 4.22
N ASP A 17 4.54 7.37 5.06
CA ASP A 17 3.11 7.58 4.89
C ASP A 17 2.74 9.07 5.08
N ALA A 18 2.05 9.61 4.09
CA ALA A 18 1.57 10.99 4.04
C ALA A 18 0.04 11.02 4.00
N MET A 19 -0.52 11.21 5.19
CA MET A 19 -1.93 11.42 5.47
C MET A 19 -2.16 12.89 5.84
N ILE A 20 -2.30 13.77 4.86
CA ILE A 20 -2.49 15.22 5.02
C ILE A 20 -3.97 15.60 4.99
N THR A 21 -4.46 16.32 5.99
CA THR A 21 -5.83 16.89 6.03
C THR A 21 -5.83 18.40 6.32
N ARG A 22 -4.67 18.96 6.67
CA ARG A 22 -4.47 20.34 7.10
C ARG A 22 -3.26 20.94 6.38
N LYS A 23 -3.31 22.26 6.21
CA LYS A 23 -2.19 23.03 5.65
C LYS A 23 -0.92 22.87 6.47
N LEU A 24 0.20 22.71 5.77
CA LEU A 24 1.53 22.60 6.36
C LEU A 24 2.22 23.96 6.42
N SER A 25 1.98 24.82 5.43
CA SER A 25 2.58 26.14 5.26
C SER A 25 2.28 27.16 6.37
N VAL A 26 1.38 26.83 7.29
CA VAL A 26 1.05 27.66 8.45
C VAL A 26 2.04 27.51 9.61
N HIS A 27 2.79 26.40 9.63
CA HIS A 27 3.78 26.09 10.65
C HIS A 27 5.06 26.91 10.47
N LYS A 28 5.69 27.28 11.58
CA LYS A 28 6.85 28.21 11.64
C LYS A 28 8.00 27.68 12.48
N GLU A 29 7.83 26.50 13.06
CA GLU A 29 8.81 25.84 13.92
C GLU A 29 10.07 25.53 13.11
N GLU A 30 11.24 25.96 13.60
CA GLU A 30 12.53 25.85 12.90
C GLU A 30 12.83 24.41 12.46
N LYS A 31 12.75 23.45 13.37
CA LYS A 31 12.97 22.02 13.07
C LYS A 31 12.04 21.47 11.99
N PHE A 32 10.81 21.97 11.93
CA PHE A 32 9.86 21.58 10.89
C PHE A 32 10.29 22.18 9.54
N LEU A 33 10.63 23.46 9.51
CA LEU A 33 11.10 24.12 8.28
C LEU A 33 12.41 23.55 7.77
N ASP A 34 13.33 23.12 8.64
CA ASP A 34 14.57 22.42 8.26
C ASP A 34 14.28 21.09 7.56
N LEU A 35 13.28 20.34 8.06
CA LEU A 35 12.82 19.10 7.41
C LEU A 35 12.20 19.40 6.04
N ILE A 36 11.40 20.47 5.92
CA ILE A 36 10.86 20.91 4.63
C ILE A 36 11.98 21.31 3.67
N GLU A 37 13.02 22.00 4.14
CA GLU A 37 14.14 22.42 3.30
C GLU A 37 14.94 21.24 2.75
N LEU A 38 15.03 20.13 3.49
CA LEU A 38 15.64 18.89 3.00
C LEU A 38 14.96 18.38 1.71
N PHE A 39 13.62 18.36 1.70
CA PHE A 39 12.85 18.01 0.50
C PHE A 39 13.05 19.03 -0.62
N ARG A 40 12.97 20.33 -0.32
CA ARG A 40 13.15 21.40 -1.33
C ARG A 40 14.52 21.44 -1.97
N SER A 41 15.56 21.03 -1.24
CA SER A 41 16.93 20.99 -1.74
C SER A 41 17.26 19.76 -2.58
N SER A 42 16.34 18.78 -2.66
CA SER A 42 16.53 17.53 -3.39
C SER A 42 15.93 17.61 -4.79
N ASP A 43 16.47 16.82 -5.72
CA ASP A 43 15.89 16.67 -7.06
C ASP A 43 14.53 15.96 -7.01
N VAL A 44 14.40 14.99 -6.09
CA VAL A 44 13.18 14.22 -5.85
C VAL A 44 12.78 14.31 -4.39
N GLY A 45 11.54 14.75 -4.17
CA GLY A 45 10.83 14.64 -2.90
C GLY A 45 9.72 13.61 -3.03
N TYR A 46 9.88 12.44 -2.39
CA TYR A 46 8.96 11.31 -2.49
C TYR A 46 8.18 11.06 -1.18
N VAL A 47 6.89 10.71 -1.28
CA VAL A 47 6.07 10.16 -0.17
C VAL A 47 5.05 9.12 -0.65
N ASN A 48 4.54 8.31 0.28
CA ASN A 48 3.31 7.54 0.05
C ASN A 48 2.07 8.38 0.34
N LEU A 49 1.30 8.75 -0.69
CA LEU A 49 0.04 9.46 -0.52
C LEU A 49 -1.05 8.46 -0.13
N GLU A 50 -1.19 8.26 1.18
CA GLU A 50 -2.08 7.26 1.78
C GLU A 50 -3.49 7.79 2.02
N MET A 51 -4.07 8.33 0.95
CA MET A 51 -5.41 8.90 0.95
C MET A 51 -5.88 9.27 -0.45
N LEU A 52 -7.19 9.47 -0.59
CA LEU A 52 -7.79 10.00 -1.81
C LEU A 52 -8.04 11.51 -1.68
N MET A 53 -7.64 12.26 -2.70
CA MET A 53 -7.82 13.71 -2.78
C MET A 53 -9.16 14.04 -3.45
N HIS A 54 -10.19 14.32 -2.66
CA HIS A 54 -11.55 14.61 -3.13
C HIS A 54 -12.39 15.32 -2.06
N ASN A 55 -13.59 15.78 -2.44
CA ASN A 55 -14.50 16.56 -1.59
C ASN A 55 -15.65 15.71 -1.01
N PHE A 56 -15.40 14.43 -0.75
CA PHE A 56 -16.39 13.46 -0.25
C PHE A 56 -17.64 13.34 -1.14
N GLU A 57 -17.50 13.55 -2.46
CA GLU A 57 -18.59 13.42 -3.43
C GLU A 57 -18.98 11.97 -3.76
N HIS A 58 -18.27 10.99 -3.20
CA HIS A 58 -18.45 9.56 -3.45
C HIS A 58 -18.89 8.84 -2.19
N SER A 59 -19.72 7.81 -2.36
CA SER A 59 -20.06 6.91 -1.26
C SER A 59 -18.82 6.13 -0.78
N PRO A 60 -18.75 5.80 0.51
CA PRO A 60 -17.75 4.88 1.04
C PRO A 60 -17.72 3.57 0.24
N GLY A 61 -16.53 3.21 -0.22
CA GLY A 61 -16.23 1.98 -0.95
C GLY A 61 -15.81 0.85 0.00
N SER A 62 -14.58 0.38 -0.17
CA SER A 62 -14.03 -0.70 0.67
C SER A 62 -12.74 -0.22 1.30
N ALA A 63 -12.82 0.09 2.59
CA ALA A 63 -11.67 0.38 3.44
C ALA A 63 -11.73 -0.46 4.71
N GLY A 64 -10.60 -0.54 5.42
CA GLY A 64 -10.55 -0.91 6.82
C GLY A 64 -10.15 0.29 7.67
N GLY A 65 -10.76 0.46 8.84
CA GLY A 65 -10.39 1.53 9.77
C GLY A 65 -10.89 2.91 9.31
N THR A 66 -9.98 3.89 9.25
CA THR A 66 -10.29 5.26 8.79
C THR A 66 -10.59 5.25 7.30
N PHE A 67 -11.69 5.88 6.88
CA PHE A 67 -11.89 6.21 5.47
C PHE A 67 -11.17 7.52 5.18
N THR A 68 -10.12 7.48 4.38
CA THR A 68 -9.14 8.55 4.23
C THR A 68 -9.44 9.39 3.01
N GLY A 69 -10.01 10.57 3.27
CA GLY A 69 -10.31 11.58 2.25
C GLY A 69 -9.69 12.93 2.64
N SER A 70 -9.11 13.62 1.68
CA SER A 70 -8.49 14.93 1.89
C SER A 70 -8.91 15.94 0.83
N ASP A 71 -9.04 17.19 1.26
CA ASP A 71 -9.33 18.32 0.36
C ASP A 71 -8.23 18.41 -0.73
N PRO A 72 -8.60 18.44 -2.02
CA PRO A 72 -7.62 18.51 -3.12
C PRO A 72 -6.64 19.67 -3.02
N SER A 73 -6.99 20.77 -2.34
CA SER A 73 -6.08 21.90 -2.12
C SER A 73 -4.84 21.54 -1.30
N ASN A 74 -4.88 20.46 -0.50
CA ASN A 74 -3.71 19.97 0.23
C ASN A 74 -2.62 19.39 -0.69
N LEU A 75 -2.92 19.09 -1.96
CA LEU A 75 -1.87 18.74 -2.94
C LEU A 75 -0.85 19.88 -3.11
N ALA A 76 -1.31 21.14 -3.07
CA ALA A 76 -0.42 22.29 -3.15
C ALA A 76 0.50 22.44 -1.93
N GLU A 77 0.09 21.89 -0.77
CA GLU A 77 0.93 21.88 0.44
C GLU A 77 2.04 20.83 0.32
N LEU A 78 1.79 19.70 -0.33
CA LEU A 78 2.82 18.73 -0.69
C LEU A 78 3.81 19.35 -1.67
N THR A 79 3.33 19.99 -2.74
CA THR A 79 4.22 20.71 -3.68
C THR A 79 5.02 21.81 -2.99
N TRP A 80 4.39 22.62 -2.13
CA TRP A 80 5.07 23.65 -1.33
C TRP A 80 6.19 23.08 -0.45
N SER A 81 6.04 21.85 0.03
CA SER A 81 7.05 21.17 0.84
C SER A 81 8.25 20.65 0.05
N GLY A 82 8.24 20.72 -1.28
CA GLY A 82 9.28 20.14 -2.15
C GLY A 82 8.98 18.71 -2.58
N ILE A 83 7.82 18.15 -2.24
CA ILE A 83 7.38 16.86 -2.76
C ILE A 83 6.96 17.05 -4.22
N ASN A 84 7.48 16.21 -5.10
CA ASN A 84 7.19 16.20 -6.53
C ASN A 84 6.86 14.80 -7.08
N LEU A 85 6.92 13.78 -6.22
CA LEU A 85 6.68 12.38 -6.58
C LEU A 85 5.87 11.67 -5.49
N VAL A 86 4.75 11.03 -5.85
CA VAL A 86 3.87 10.35 -4.87
C VAL A 86 3.44 8.95 -5.32
N SER A 87 3.49 7.98 -4.41
CA SER A 87 2.83 6.69 -4.65
C SER A 87 1.38 6.73 -4.19
N THR A 88 0.53 6.01 -4.92
CA THR A 88 -0.91 5.93 -4.62
C THR A 88 -1.40 4.50 -4.45
N ALA A 89 -0.54 3.48 -4.60
CA ALA A 89 -0.86 2.09 -4.33
C ALA A 89 -0.74 1.78 -2.83
N ASN A 90 -1.86 1.74 -2.12
CA ASN A 90 -1.93 1.44 -0.70
C ASN A 90 -3.30 0.86 -0.34
N ASN A 91 -3.45 0.41 0.91
CA ASN A 91 -4.72 -0.09 1.44
C ASN A 91 -5.88 0.93 1.30
N HIS A 92 -5.58 2.23 1.28
CA HIS A 92 -6.53 3.33 1.23
C HIS A 92 -6.90 3.82 -0.17
N SER A 93 -6.31 3.26 -1.23
CA SER A 93 -6.55 3.69 -2.61
C SER A 93 -8.01 3.55 -3.07
N HIS A 94 -8.85 2.80 -2.37
CA HIS A 94 -10.22 2.48 -2.78
C HIS A 94 -11.26 2.74 -1.69
N ASP A 95 -10.94 3.62 -0.74
CA ASP A 95 -11.82 3.98 0.37
C ASP A 95 -13.15 4.55 -0.09
N TYR A 96 -13.19 5.20 -1.26
CA TYR A 96 -14.40 5.78 -1.86
C TYR A 96 -14.75 5.15 -3.21
N GLY A 97 -14.37 3.88 -3.38
CA GLY A 97 -14.70 3.10 -4.56
C GLY A 97 -14.00 3.58 -5.84
N GLU A 98 -14.46 3.06 -6.98
CA GLU A 98 -13.94 3.41 -8.30
C GLU A 98 -14.06 4.91 -8.59
N GLY A 99 -15.15 5.56 -8.13
CA GLY A 99 -15.34 7.00 -8.24
C GLY A 99 -14.26 7.80 -7.51
N GLY A 100 -13.93 7.41 -6.27
CA GLY A 100 -12.85 8.01 -5.49
C GLY A 100 -11.48 7.88 -6.16
N VAL A 101 -11.16 6.70 -6.69
CA VAL A 101 -9.92 6.47 -7.48
C VAL A 101 -9.84 7.43 -8.66
N LEU A 102 -10.92 7.54 -9.44
CA LEU A 102 -10.95 8.35 -10.65
C LEU A 102 -10.86 9.86 -10.34
N THR A 103 -11.57 10.36 -9.33
CA THR A 103 -11.42 11.77 -8.93
C THR A 103 -10.00 12.05 -8.42
N ASN A 104 -9.42 11.15 -7.62
CA ASN A 104 -8.05 11.32 -7.15
C ASN A 104 -7.05 11.42 -8.30
N LEU A 105 -7.14 10.51 -9.29
CA LEU A 105 -6.32 10.56 -10.51
C LEU A 105 -6.51 11.88 -11.27
N GLN A 106 -7.74 12.39 -11.35
CA GLN A 106 -8.02 13.66 -12.02
C GLN A 106 -7.38 14.85 -11.32
N HIS A 107 -7.42 14.91 -9.98
CA HIS A 107 -6.77 15.98 -9.22
C HIS A 107 -5.24 15.90 -9.28
N LEU A 108 -4.67 14.69 -9.19
CA LEU A 108 -3.23 14.47 -9.34
C LEU A 108 -2.73 14.88 -10.73
N LYS A 109 -3.47 14.52 -11.79
CA LYS A 109 -3.15 14.91 -13.18
C LYS A 109 -3.12 16.44 -13.39
N THR A 110 -3.88 17.20 -12.61
CA THR A 110 -3.90 18.66 -12.67
C THR A 110 -2.97 19.33 -11.66
N SER A 111 -2.27 18.55 -10.84
CA SER A 111 -1.27 19.01 -9.89
C SER A 111 0.14 18.94 -10.49
N ASP A 112 1.12 19.51 -9.78
CA ASP A 112 2.54 19.43 -10.14
C ASP A 112 3.21 18.13 -9.65
N LEU A 113 2.43 17.17 -9.14
CA LEU A 113 2.95 15.92 -8.59
C LEU A 113 2.92 14.80 -9.64
N THR A 114 4.09 14.24 -9.92
CA THR A 114 4.16 12.96 -10.61
C THR A 114 3.67 11.86 -9.68
N HIS A 115 2.87 10.91 -10.19
CA HIS A 115 2.30 9.85 -9.37
C HIS A 115 2.33 8.47 -10.06
N ALA A 116 2.28 7.41 -9.27
CA ALA A 116 2.13 6.03 -9.76
C ALA A 116 1.46 5.12 -8.73
N GLY A 117 0.87 4.01 -9.19
CA GLY A 117 0.33 2.95 -8.34
C GLY A 117 -1.19 2.78 -8.39
N THR A 118 -1.93 3.75 -8.92
CA THR A 118 -3.35 3.62 -9.26
C THR A 118 -3.60 3.99 -10.71
N GLY A 119 -4.66 3.44 -11.29
CA GLY A 119 -5.04 3.71 -12.68
C GLY A 119 -6.49 3.38 -12.96
N GLN A 120 -6.98 3.74 -14.15
CA GLN A 120 -8.33 3.42 -14.63
C GLN A 120 -8.49 1.93 -14.94
N HIS A 121 -7.37 1.24 -15.14
CA HIS A 121 -7.28 -0.20 -15.32
C HIS A 121 -5.88 -0.69 -14.91
N LEU A 122 -5.72 -2.01 -14.79
CA LEU A 122 -4.51 -2.63 -14.23
C LEU A 122 -3.20 -2.27 -14.96
N SER A 123 -3.21 -2.18 -16.29
CA SER A 123 -2.02 -1.78 -17.05
C SER A 123 -1.54 -0.36 -16.73
N GLU A 124 -2.46 0.57 -16.43
CA GLU A 124 -2.12 1.95 -16.06
C GLU A 124 -1.62 2.00 -14.62
N ALA A 125 -2.30 1.28 -13.71
CA ALA A 125 -1.87 1.19 -12.32
C ALA A 125 -0.43 0.64 -12.17
N ARG A 126 -0.05 -0.31 -13.04
CA ARG A 126 1.30 -0.90 -13.09
C ARG A 126 2.34 -0.02 -13.78
N SER A 127 1.93 0.94 -14.60
CA SER A 127 2.85 1.76 -15.39
C SER A 127 3.59 2.77 -14.52
N ALA A 128 4.77 3.20 -14.98
CA ALA A 128 5.56 4.19 -14.29
C ALA A 128 4.97 5.60 -14.44
N GLY A 129 5.01 6.37 -13.36
CA GLY A 129 5.01 7.83 -13.42
C GLY A 129 6.43 8.33 -13.70
N TYR A 130 6.60 9.31 -14.58
CA TYR A 130 7.91 9.86 -14.92
C TYR A 130 8.04 11.31 -14.45
N LEU A 131 9.12 11.60 -13.73
CA LEU A 131 9.52 12.93 -13.30
C LEU A 131 10.81 13.30 -14.02
N ASP A 132 10.78 14.41 -14.75
CA ASP A 132 11.97 14.99 -15.37
C ASP A 132 12.64 15.95 -14.39
N THR A 133 13.93 15.75 -14.13
CA THR A 133 14.75 16.62 -13.27
C THR A 133 15.95 17.16 -14.05
N HIS A 134 16.70 18.08 -13.43
CA HIS A 134 17.96 18.56 -14.00
C HIS A 134 19.04 17.47 -14.02
N ASN A 135 18.93 16.45 -13.17
CA ASN A 135 19.89 15.35 -12.99
C ASN A 135 19.33 14.00 -13.49
N GLY A 136 18.43 14.06 -14.46
CA GLY A 136 17.92 12.90 -15.19
C GLY A 136 16.43 12.65 -14.97
N ARG A 137 15.93 11.65 -15.66
CA ARG A 137 14.54 11.20 -15.57
C ARG A 137 14.42 10.11 -14.50
N VAL A 138 13.43 10.29 -13.63
CA VAL A 138 13.11 9.36 -12.55
C VAL A 138 11.77 8.71 -12.83
N ALA A 139 11.73 7.38 -12.82
CA ALA A 139 10.50 6.61 -12.88
C ALA A 139 10.06 6.18 -11.47
N LEU A 140 8.77 6.29 -11.17
CA LEU A 140 8.14 5.69 -10.01
C LEU A 140 7.25 4.53 -10.46
N ILE A 141 7.47 3.35 -9.91
CA ILE A 141 6.52 2.24 -9.91
C ILE A 141 6.04 2.05 -8.48
N ALA A 142 4.73 1.89 -8.27
CA ALA A 142 4.19 1.62 -6.95
C ALA A 142 3.26 0.41 -6.97
N ALA A 143 3.32 -0.43 -5.93
CA ALA A 143 2.45 -1.58 -5.75
C ALA A 143 2.09 -1.78 -4.28
N SER A 144 1.05 -2.56 -3.99
CA SER A 144 0.65 -2.91 -2.63
C SER A 144 0.41 -4.42 -2.49
N SER A 145 0.74 -4.96 -1.32
CA SER A 145 0.31 -6.30 -0.88
C SER A 145 -0.89 -6.28 0.05
N THR A 146 -1.12 -5.15 0.72
CA THR A 146 -2.23 -4.96 1.66
C THR A 146 -3.32 -4.11 1.04
N PHE A 147 -4.46 -4.71 0.72
CA PHE A 147 -5.61 -4.01 0.15
C PHE A 147 -6.88 -4.86 0.20
N ALA A 148 -8.05 -4.21 0.11
CA ALA A 148 -9.32 -4.89 -0.13
C ALA A 148 -9.39 -5.40 -1.58
N GLU A 149 -9.89 -6.62 -1.80
CA GLU A 149 -9.96 -7.22 -3.16
C GLU A 149 -10.76 -6.38 -4.17
N SER A 150 -11.73 -5.58 -3.69
CA SER A 150 -12.47 -4.62 -4.52
C SER A 150 -11.59 -3.45 -5.01
N GLY A 151 -10.54 -3.08 -4.28
CA GLY A 151 -9.62 -1.99 -4.63
C GLY A 151 -8.53 -2.34 -5.64
N ARG A 152 -8.39 -3.62 -5.99
CA ARG A 152 -7.44 -4.08 -7.00
C ARG A 152 -7.84 -3.60 -8.40
N ALA A 153 -6.93 -2.99 -9.16
CA ALA A 153 -7.20 -2.70 -10.56
C ALA A 153 -7.38 -3.99 -11.38
N LEU A 154 -8.27 -3.97 -12.38
CA LEU A 154 -8.47 -5.10 -13.30
C LEU A 154 -8.11 -4.72 -14.72
N ASN A 155 -7.61 -5.70 -15.47
CA ASN A 155 -7.30 -5.54 -16.89
C ASN A 155 -8.57 -5.22 -17.69
N GLN A 156 -8.42 -4.34 -18.67
CA GLN A 156 -9.41 -4.13 -19.70
C GLN A 156 -9.42 -5.30 -20.68
N ARG A 157 -10.60 -5.69 -21.13
CA ARG A 157 -10.80 -6.61 -22.27
C ARG A 157 -11.41 -5.85 -23.45
N PRO A 158 -11.34 -6.38 -24.68
CA PRO A 158 -12.05 -5.78 -25.82
C PRO A 158 -13.55 -5.59 -25.58
N ASP A 159 -14.15 -6.47 -24.78
CA ASP A 159 -15.57 -6.56 -24.50
C ASP A 159 -16.01 -5.95 -23.15
N LEU A 160 -15.07 -5.57 -22.28
CA LEU A 160 -15.38 -5.03 -20.95
C LEU A 160 -14.31 -4.05 -20.48
N LYS A 161 -14.73 -2.90 -19.96
CA LYS A 161 -13.82 -1.92 -19.34
C LYS A 161 -13.03 -2.55 -18.19
N GLY A 162 -11.80 -2.10 -18.00
CA GLY A 162 -11.05 -2.43 -16.78
C GLY A 162 -11.70 -1.82 -15.55
N ARG A 163 -11.25 -2.26 -14.37
CA ARG A 163 -11.68 -1.69 -13.08
C ARG A 163 -10.61 -0.71 -12.59
N PRO A 164 -10.98 0.55 -12.27
CA PRO A 164 -10.08 1.47 -11.59
C PRO A 164 -9.62 0.93 -10.25
N GLY A 165 -8.36 1.14 -9.90
CA GLY A 165 -7.83 0.69 -8.61
C GLY A 165 -6.31 0.74 -8.55
N LEU A 166 -5.76 0.08 -7.53
CA LEU A 166 -4.32 0.01 -7.30
C LEU A 166 -3.63 -1.14 -8.05
N ASN A 167 -2.30 -1.02 -8.16
CA ASN A 167 -1.42 -2.08 -8.63
C ASN A 167 -1.15 -3.14 -7.54
N PRO A 168 -1.65 -4.38 -7.70
CA PRO A 168 -1.49 -5.42 -6.71
C PRO A 168 -0.15 -6.16 -6.83
N GLN A 169 0.36 -6.59 -5.69
CA GLN A 169 1.28 -7.71 -5.55
C GLN A 169 0.69 -8.67 -4.52
N ARG A 170 -0.19 -9.57 -4.98
CA ARG A 170 -0.79 -10.57 -4.10
C ARG A 170 0.26 -11.57 -3.63
N PHE A 171 -0.04 -12.25 -2.54
CA PHE A 171 0.71 -13.40 -2.04
C PHE A 171 -0.27 -14.42 -1.45
N LYS A 172 0.24 -15.59 -1.07
CA LYS A 172 -0.51 -16.63 -0.36
C LYS A 172 0.29 -17.07 0.85
N THR A 173 -0.41 -17.29 1.95
CA THR A 173 0.17 -17.84 3.17
C THR A 173 -0.20 -19.30 3.33
N THR A 174 0.79 -20.14 3.61
CA THR A 174 0.61 -21.53 4.03
C THR A 174 1.29 -21.74 5.37
N TYR A 175 0.54 -22.26 6.33
CA TYR A 175 1.05 -22.61 7.64
C TYR A 175 1.47 -24.08 7.66
N THR A 176 2.72 -24.34 8.03
CA THR A 176 3.17 -25.70 8.32
C THR A 176 2.95 -25.99 9.79
N VAL A 177 2.36 -27.14 10.10
CA VAL A 177 2.11 -27.60 11.48
C VAL A 177 2.46 -29.09 11.62
N ASP A 178 2.68 -29.54 12.85
CA ASP A 178 2.90 -30.97 13.13
C ASP A 178 1.67 -31.84 12.81
N LYS A 179 1.88 -33.16 12.76
CA LYS A 179 0.84 -34.13 12.39
C LYS A 179 -0.37 -34.09 13.34
N ASP A 180 -0.13 -33.99 14.63
CA ASP A 180 -1.20 -33.99 15.64
C ASP A 180 -2.08 -32.75 15.50
N SER A 181 -1.47 -31.56 15.35
CA SER A 181 -2.17 -30.29 15.14
C SER A 181 -2.93 -30.28 13.82
N PHE A 182 -2.31 -30.79 12.75
CA PHE A 182 -2.93 -30.93 11.44
C PHE A 182 -4.21 -31.78 11.52
N ASP A 183 -4.13 -32.94 12.19
CA ASP A 183 -5.27 -33.86 12.33
C ASP A 183 -6.38 -33.26 13.21
N GLN A 184 -6.04 -32.49 14.25
CA GLN A 184 -7.03 -31.77 15.06
C GLN A 184 -7.73 -30.65 14.28
N LEU A 185 -6.99 -29.86 13.49
CA LEU A 185 -7.57 -28.83 12.64
C LEU A 185 -8.47 -29.47 11.57
N ARG A 186 -8.04 -30.57 10.95
CA ARG A 186 -8.84 -31.30 9.94
C ARG A 186 -10.10 -31.90 10.55
N ARG A 187 -10.00 -32.49 11.75
CA ARG A 187 -11.15 -32.97 12.52
C ARG A 187 -12.13 -31.83 12.79
N THR A 188 -11.64 -30.67 13.22
CA THR A 188 -12.45 -29.48 13.50
C THR A 188 -13.13 -28.96 12.24
N ASN A 189 -12.39 -28.85 11.12
CA ASN A 189 -12.91 -28.47 9.81
C ASN A 189 -14.12 -29.34 9.39
N ARG A 190 -14.00 -30.65 9.58
CA ARG A 190 -15.06 -31.62 9.29
C ARG A 190 -16.23 -31.50 10.25
N LEU A 191 -15.99 -31.43 11.56
CA LEU A 191 -17.04 -31.37 12.58
C LEU A 191 -17.85 -30.06 12.54
N LEU A 192 -17.23 -28.96 12.11
CA LEU A 192 -17.92 -27.68 11.86
C LEU A 192 -18.67 -27.65 10.51
N GLY A 193 -18.54 -28.69 9.69
CA GLY A 193 -19.18 -28.75 8.38
C GLY A 193 -18.52 -27.87 7.30
N LEU A 194 -17.31 -27.35 7.54
CA LEU A 194 -16.64 -26.40 6.65
C LEU A 194 -16.17 -27.07 5.36
N GLU A 195 -15.69 -28.31 5.46
CA GLU A 195 -15.30 -29.15 4.32
C GLU A 195 -16.48 -29.34 3.36
N GLN A 196 -17.63 -29.78 3.88
CA GLN A 196 -18.83 -30.05 3.06
C GLN A 196 -19.38 -28.77 2.42
N LYS A 197 -19.36 -27.64 3.15
CA LYS A 197 -19.74 -26.33 2.58
C LYS A 197 -18.81 -25.93 1.44
N ARG A 198 -17.50 -26.16 1.59
CA ARG A 198 -16.51 -25.86 0.55
C ARG A 198 -16.67 -26.77 -0.66
N ASP A 199 -16.88 -28.07 -0.46
CA ASP A 199 -17.16 -29.03 -1.54
C ASP A 199 -18.44 -28.68 -2.30
N PHE A 200 -19.49 -28.33 -1.58
CA PHE A 200 -20.71 -27.83 -2.19
C PHE A 200 -20.43 -26.60 -3.05
N GLN A 201 -19.67 -25.62 -2.54
CA GLN A 201 -19.28 -24.44 -3.32
C GLN A 201 -18.42 -24.79 -4.54
N ARG A 202 -17.51 -25.77 -4.46
CA ARG A 202 -16.73 -26.27 -5.62
C ARG A 202 -17.65 -26.72 -6.75
N GLY A 203 -18.80 -27.33 -6.42
CA GLY A 203 -19.82 -27.74 -7.41
C GLY A 203 -20.51 -26.59 -8.17
N PHE A 204 -20.50 -25.37 -7.64
CA PHE A 204 -21.10 -24.18 -8.28
C PHE A 204 -20.06 -23.21 -8.86
N ARG A 205 -18.77 -23.46 -8.65
CA ARG A 205 -17.67 -22.59 -9.12
C ARG A 205 -16.89 -23.30 -10.21
N SER A 206 -16.22 -22.52 -11.05
CA SER A 206 -15.30 -23.09 -12.05
C SER A 206 -14.17 -23.87 -11.36
N ALA A 207 -13.73 -24.95 -12.00
CA ALA A 207 -12.63 -25.77 -11.51
C ALA A 207 -11.38 -24.91 -11.23
N GLY A 208 -10.72 -25.15 -10.10
CA GLY A 208 -9.50 -24.44 -9.68
C GLY A 208 -9.72 -23.11 -8.95
N VAL A 209 -10.95 -22.57 -8.89
CA VAL A 209 -11.25 -21.34 -8.11
C VAL A 209 -11.11 -21.58 -6.61
N ILE A 210 -11.66 -22.68 -6.14
CA ILE A 210 -11.51 -23.14 -4.76
C ILE A 210 -10.47 -24.27 -4.78
N PRO A 211 -9.31 -24.11 -4.12
CA PRO A 211 -8.27 -25.14 -4.10
C PRO A 211 -8.80 -26.47 -3.57
N GLU A 212 -8.31 -27.59 -4.09
CA GLU A 212 -8.59 -28.92 -3.55
C GLU A 212 -7.75 -29.21 -2.29
N ASP A 213 -8.34 -29.96 -1.36
CA ASP A 213 -7.64 -30.44 -0.17
C ASP A 213 -7.00 -31.80 -0.49
N THR A 214 -5.84 -32.08 0.08
CA THR A 214 -5.10 -33.34 -0.07
C THR A 214 -4.94 -34.05 1.28
N GLU A 215 -4.21 -35.17 1.32
CA GLU A 215 -3.86 -35.82 2.58
C GLU A 215 -2.91 -34.97 3.43
N THR A 216 -2.06 -34.17 2.78
CA THR A 216 -0.98 -33.40 3.42
C THR A 216 -1.24 -31.91 3.49
N GLU A 217 -2.30 -31.41 2.84
CA GLU A 217 -2.68 -30.00 2.85
C GLU A 217 -4.19 -29.83 2.84
N PHE A 218 -4.70 -28.81 3.52
CA PHE A 218 -6.10 -28.43 3.39
C PHE A 218 -6.33 -26.98 3.80
N SER A 219 -7.48 -26.44 3.40
CA SER A 219 -7.95 -25.13 3.85
C SER A 219 -8.76 -25.23 5.14
N PHE A 220 -8.42 -24.40 6.12
CA PHE A 220 -9.19 -24.20 7.34
C PHE A 220 -9.50 -22.71 7.50
N LEU A 221 -10.78 -22.36 7.50
CA LEU A 221 -11.25 -20.98 7.32
C LEU A 221 -10.62 -20.38 6.05
N GLU A 222 -9.96 -19.23 6.15
CA GLU A 222 -9.36 -18.51 5.02
C GLU A 222 -7.90 -18.90 4.77
N ASN A 223 -7.32 -19.74 5.63
CA ASN A 223 -5.89 -20.08 5.61
C ASN A 223 -5.64 -21.50 5.09
N ARG A 224 -4.46 -21.72 4.51
CA ARG A 224 -3.99 -23.03 4.05
C ARG A 224 -3.02 -23.63 5.06
N PHE A 225 -3.21 -24.90 5.38
CA PHE A 225 -2.37 -25.66 6.30
C PHE A 225 -1.71 -26.83 5.59
N ARG A 226 -0.46 -27.11 5.91
CA ARG A 226 0.35 -28.25 5.44
C ARG A 226 0.90 -29.02 6.64
N VAL A 227 0.93 -30.34 6.54
CA VAL A 227 1.62 -31.18 7.53
C VAL A 227 3.14 -31.12 7.33
N GLY A 228 3.90 -30.98 8.42
CA GLY A 228 5.35 -31.01 8.43
C GLY A 228 5.92 -31.35 9.80
N ASN A 229 7.22 -31.12 9.98
CA ASN A 229 7.95 -31.42 11.22
C ASN A 229 8.20 -30.18 12.10
N SER A 230 7.59 -29.04 11.78
CA SER A 230 7.80 -27.76 12.46
C SER A 230 6.58 -26.85 12.31
N PHE A 231 6.52 -25.80 13.13
CA PHE A 231 5.57 -24.70 12.97
C PHE A 231 6.22 -23.56 12.20
N SER A 232 5.66 -23.21 11.05
CA SER A 232 6.16 -22.10 10.24
C SER A 232 5.04 -21.44 9.46
N GLU A 233 5.25 -20.17 9.15
CA GLU A 233 4.49 -19.43 8.17
C GLU A 233 5.32 -19.35 6.89
N ASN A 234 4.71 -19.64 5.75
CA ASN A 234 5.36 -19.59 4.45
C ASN A 234 4.52 -18.73 3.50
N THR A 235 5.13 -17.66 2.98
CA THR A 235 4.47 -16.74 2.06
C THR A 235 5.01 -16.90 0.64
N GLU A 236 4.14 -17.09 -0.35
CA GLU A 236 4.51 -17.18 -1.76
C GLU A 236 3.85 -16.02 -2.55
N LEU A 237 4.66 -15.25 -3.28
CA LEU A 237 4.17 -14.19 -4.17
C LEU A 237 3.29 -14.78 -5.27
N ASN A 238 2.24 -14.05 -5.64
CA ASN A 238 1.49 -14.34 -6.84
C ASN A 238 2.38 -14.12 -8.07
N LYS A 239 2.65 -15.20 -8.80
CA LYS A 239 3.56 -15.20 -9.95
C LYS A 239 3.13 -14.32 -11.11
N GLU A 240 1.81 -14.19 -11.33
CA GLU A 240 1.31 -13.31 -12.39
C GLU A 240 1.57 -11.84 -12.03
N ASP A 241 1.24 -11.44 -10.80
CA ASP A 241 1.52 -10.08 -10.33
C ASP A 241 3.03 -9.80 -10.32
N LEU A 242 3.84 -10.75 -9.83
CA LEU A 242 5.30 -10.62 -9.79
C LEU A 242 5.85 -10.37 -11.19
N ASN A 243 5.58 -11.27 -12.13
CA ASN A 243 6.10 -11.16 -13.50
C ASN A 243 5.67 -9.86 -14.18
N GLU A 244 4.44 -9.43 -13.94
CA GLU A 244 3.92 -8.20 -14.54
C GLU A 244 4.52 -6.94 -13.90
N ASN A 245 4.71 -6.91 -12.58
CA ASN A 245 5.43 -5.82 -11.90
C ASN A 245 6.88 -5.73 -12.38
N LEU A 246 7.60 -6.84 -12.44
CA LEU A 246 8.99 -6.89 -12.93
C LEU A 246 9.10 -6.45 -14.39
N LYS A 247 8.11 -6.80 -15.24
CA LYS A 247 8.04 -6.32 -16.63
C LYS A 247 7.98 -4.79 -16.70
N TRP A 248 7.14 -4.14 -15.89
CA TRP A 248 7.01 -2.68 -15.89
C TRP A 248 8.22 -1.98 -15.25
N ILE A 249 8.88 -2.60 -14.28
CA ILE A 249 10.17 -2.10 -13.74
C ILE A 249 11.26 -2.15 -14.83
N SER A 250 11.34 -3.26 -15.57
CA SER A 250 12.29 -3.40 -16.68
C SER A 250 11.99 -2.44 -17.86
N ASP A 251 10.71 -2.11 -18.07
CA ASP A 251 10.31 -1.05 -19.00
C ASP A 251 10.75 0.34 -18.52
N ALA A 252 10.43 0.67 -17.27
CA ALA A 252 10.84 1.92 -16.64
C ALA A 252 12.35 2.13 -16.71
N LYS A 253 13.16 1.08 -16.47
CA LYS A 253 14.63 1.16 -16.55
C LYS A 253 15.15 1.51 -17.94
N ARG A 254 14.40 1.19 -19.01
CA ARG A 254 14.78 1.54 -20.39
C ARG A 254 14.35 2.95 -20.78
N MET A 255 13.49 3.57 -19.98
CA MET A 255 12.83 4.85 -20.26
C MET A 255 13.22 5.96 -19.28
N SER A 256 14.06 5.66 -18.29
CA SER A 256 14.51 6.57 -17.23
C SER A 256 15.93 6.22 -16.77
N ASP A 257 16.59 7.19 -16.16
CA ASP A 257 17.93 7.02 -15.59
C ASP A 257 17.85 6.28 -14.26
N TRP A 258 16.85 6.65 -13.44
CA TRP A 258 16.62 6.15 -12.10
C TRP A 258 15.22 5.56 -11.95
N VAL A 259 15.11 4.41 -11.29
CA VAL A 259 13.82 3.75 -11.04
C VAL A 259 13.60 3.60 -9.54
N ILE A 260 12.56 4.23 -9.02
CA ILE A 260 12.08 4.08 -7.65
C ILE A 260 10.94 3.07 -7.66
N VAL A 261 11.06 2.02 -6.84
CA VAL A 261 9.94 1.13 -6.54
C VAL A 261 9.41 1.43 -5.15
N SER A 262 8.14 1.80 -5.08
CA SER A 262 7.38 2.00 -3.86
C SER A 262 6.53 0.77 -3.56
N PHE A 263 6.48 0.37 -2.29
CA PHE A 263 5.70 -0.79 -1.89
C PHE A 263 4.98 -0.64 -0.55
N HIS A 264 3.66 -0.78 -0.59
CA HIS A 264 2.81 -0.74 0.59
C HIS A 264 2.57 -2.15 1.16
N CYS A 265 2.94 -2.37 2.43
CA CYS A 265 2.89 -3.70 3.07
C CYS A 265 2.71 -3.59 4.59
N HIS A 266 1.55 -4.03 5.09
CA HIS A 266 1.28 -4.14 6.53
C HIS A 266 1.74 -5.48 7.11
N GLU A 267 1.90 -6.50 6.26
CA GLU A 267 2.36 -7.81 6.69
C GLU A 267 3.72 -7.68 7.39
N SER A 268 3.95 -8.53 8.37
CA SER A 268 5.12 -8.49 9.26
C SER A 268 5.72 -9.88 9.39
N GLY A 269 7.00 -9.95 9.77
CA GLY A 269 7.63 -11.18 10.22
C GLY A 269 7.14 -11.58 11.62
N LYS A 270 8.05 -12.04 12.49
CA LYS A 270 7.66 -12.44 13.86
C LYS A 270 7.26 -11.24 14.73
N THR A 271 7.74 -10.05 14.36
CA THR A 271 7.46 -8.78 15.04
C THR A 271 7.11 -7.72 14.00
N MET A 272 6.43 -6.64 14.40
CA MET A 272 6.08 -5.54 13.49
C MET A 272 7.30 -4.86 12.84
N ALA A 273 8.46 -4.90 13.52
CA ALA A 273 9.71 -4.35 13.03
C ALA A 273 10.40 -5.23 11.97
N GLU A 274 10.00 -6.50 11.86
CA GLU A 274 10.56 -7.43 10.88
C GLU A 274 9.73 -7.39 9.58
N PRO A 275 10.35 -7.20 8.40
CA PRO A 275 9.65 -7.39 7.14
C PRO A 275 9.29 -8.88 6.94
N PRO A 276 8.17 -9.19 6.28
CA PRO A 276 7.84 -10.56 5.92
C PRO A 276 8.78 -11.06 4.81
N GLU A 277 9.00 -12.37 4.74
CA GLU A 277 9.95 -12.99 3.79
C GLU A 277 9.63 -12.64 2.33
N PHE A 278 8.35 -12.63 1.95
CA PHE A 278 7.96 -12.28 0.57
C PHE A 278 8.33 -10.84 0.20
N LEU A 279 8.35 -9.90 1.16
CA LEU A 279 8.70 -8.51 0.91
C LEU A 279 10.20 -8.38 0.61
N VAL A 280 11.03 -9.11 1.36
CA VAL A 280 12.48 -9.20 1.12
C VAL A 280 12.75 -9.76 -0.27
N ASN A 281 12.13 -10.89 -0.60
CA ASN A 281 12.28 -11.51 -1.91
C ASN A 281 11.80 -10.60 -3.05
N PHE A 282 10.65 -9.95 -2.87
CA PHE A 282 10.11 -9.01 -3.87
C PHE A 282 11.03 -7.81 -4.07
N ALA A 283 11.58 -7.24 -2.99
CA ALA A 283 12.50 -6.11 -3.09
C ALA A 283 13.77 -6.49 -3.88
N HIS A 284 14.35 -7.67 -3.60
CA HIS A 284 15.49 -8.20 -4.37
C HIS A 284 15.14 -8.41 -5.85
N ASP A 285 13.98 -9.00 -6.15
CA ASP A 285 13.50 -9.19 -7.53
C ASP A 285 13.32 -7.84 -8.25
N CYS A 286 12.81 -6.82 -7.57
CA CYS A 286 12.67 -5.47 -8.12
C CYS A 286 14.02 -4.82 -8.45
N ILE A 287 15.01 -4.90 -7.55
CA ILE A 287 16.37 -4.41 -7.81
C ILE A 287 16.98 -5.17 -9.02
N ASP A 288 16.79 -6.48 -9.07
CA ASP A 288 17.30 -7.33 -10.16
C ASP A 288 16.64 -7.01 -11.52
N ALA A 289 15.39 -6.53 -11.51
CA ALA A 289 14.69 -6.06 -12.71
C ALA A 289 15.08 -4.64 -13.16
N GLY A 290 15.86 -3.91 -12.34
CA GLY A 290 16.40 -2.58 -12.69
C GLY A 290 16.00 -1.44 -11.76
N ALA A 291 15.34 -1.72 -10.63
CA ALA A 291 15.09 -0.70 -9.62
C ALA A 291 16.42 -0.17 -9.04
N SER A 292 16.50 1.15 -8.86
CA SER A 292 17.65 1.85 -8.27
C SER A 292 17.51 2.00 -6.76
N VAL A 293 16.27 2.02 -6.26
CA VAL A 293 15.91 2.04 -4.84
C VAL A 293 14.55 1.38 -4.64
N PHE A 294 14.39 0.70 -3.51
CA PHE A 294 13.11 0.16 -3.05
C PHE A 294 12.69 0.86 -1.75
N ILE A 295 11.47 1.41 -1.71
CA ILE A 295 10.93 2.18 -0.59
C ILE A 295 9.62 1.55 -0.12
N GLY A 296 9.67 0.93 1.05
CA GLY A 296 8.54 0.35 1.75
C GLY A 296 7.83 1.37 2.66
N HIS A 297 6.55 1.12 2.92
CA HIS A 297 5.70 1.93 3.80
C HIS A 297 4.39 1.16 4.14
N GLY A 298 3.49 1.75 4.95
CA GLY A 298 2.24 1.13 5.39
C GLY A 298 2.17 0.60 6.84
N PRO A 299 3.20 -0.02 7.44
CA PRO A 299 3.08 -0.50 8.83
C PRO A 299 3.12 0.63 9.86
N HIS A 300 3.26 1.90 9.40
CA HIS A 300 3.36 3.13 10.20
C HIS A 300 4.51 3.17 11.23
N VAL A 301 5.42 2.20 11.15
CA VAL A 301 6.64 2.12 11.94
C VAL A 301 7.82 1.97 10.99
N THR A 302 9.00 2.44 11.39
CA THR A 302 10.22 2.22 10.63
C THR A 302 10.64 0.75 10.68
N ARG A 303 11.20 0.25 9.57
CA ARG A 303 11.80 -1.10 9.49
C ARG A 303 13.24 -0.97 9.02
N GLY A 304 13.97 -2.10 9.05
CA GLY A 304 15.38 -2.15 8.69
C GLY A 304 15.69 -1.64 7.28
N ILE A 305 16.96 -1.30 7.06
CA ILE A 305 17.51 -0.90 5.77
C ILE A 305 18.52 -1.96 5.34
N GLU A 306 18.53 -2.28 4.06
CA GLU A 306 19.49 -3.19 3.42
C GLU A 306 20.13 -2.51 2.21
N ILE A 307 21.40 -2.81 1.93
CA ILE A 307 22.02 -2.50 0.64
C ILE A 307 22.18 -3.81 -0.14
N TYR A 308 21.40 -3.97 -1.20
CA TYR A 308 21.43 -5.14 -2.07
C TYR A 308 21.93 -4.73 -3.45
N LYS A 309 23.04 -5.33 -3.91
CA LYS A 309 23.69 -5.00 -5.19
C LYS A 309 23.89 -3.49 -5.43
N HIS A 310 24.35 -2.80 -4.38
CA HIS A 310 24.57 -1.33 -4.35
C HIS A 310 23.30 -0.47 -4.37
N ALA A 311 22.11 -1.06 -4.38
CA ALA A 311 20.85 -0.34 -4.27
C ALA A 311 20.33 -0.38 -2.82
N PRO A 312 19.86 0.76 -2.27
CA PRO A 312 19.21 0.78 -0.98
C PRO A 312 17.79 0.20 -1.04
N ILE A 313 17.45 -0.57 -0.01
CA ILE A 313 16.12 -1.11 0.27
C ILE A 313 15.74 -0.61 1.66
N LEU A 314 14.68 0.20 1.73
CA LEU A 314 14.12 0.71 2.97
C LEU A 314 12.81 -0.05 3.21
N TYR A 315 12.76 -0.98 4.17
CA TYR A 315 11.59 -1.85 4.32
C TYR A 315 10.35 -1.16 4.90
N SER A 316 10.52 -0.01 5.54
CA SER A 316 9.44 0.92 5.91
C SER A 316 10.05 2.23 6.40
N LEU A 317 9.57 3.35 5.87
CA LEU A 317 9.91 4.70 6.34
C LEU A 317 9.02 5.22 7.47
N GLY A 318 8.00 4.45 7.88
CA GLY A 318 7.04 4.87 8.91
C GLY A 318 6.20 6.08 8.48
N ASN A 319 5.82 6.91 9.43
CA ASN A 319 4.97 8.08 9.20
C ASN A 319 5.79 9.33 8.86
N PHE A 320 5.38 10.06 7.82
CA PHE A 320 5.91 11.40 7.52
C PHE A 320 4.92 12.51 7.87
N ILE A 321 3.72 12.47 7.30
CA ILE A 321 2.59 13.34 7.69
C ILE A 321 1.49 12.42 8.19
N PHE A 322 1.11 12.50 9.46
CA PHE A 322 0.13 11.56 10.03
C PHE A 322 -1.04 12.28 10.69
N GLN A 323 -2.00 12.70 9.88
CA GLN A 323 -3.20 13.44 10.31
C GLN A 323 -4.46 12.56 10.19
N ASN A 324 -4.33 11.28 10.56
CA ASN A 324 -5.37 10.25 10.52
C ASN A 324 -6.61 10.58 11.37
N ASP A 325 -6.43 11.33 12.45
CA ASP A 325 -7.47 11.68 13.42
C ASP A 325 -8.17 13.01 13.10
N THR A 326 -7.85 13.62 11.95
CA THR A 326 -8.47 14.87 11.50
C THR A 326 -9.10 14.74 10.12
N VAL A 327 -9.37 13.52 9.66
CA VAL A 327 -10.18 13.31 8.44
C VAL A 327 -11.60 13.78 8.69
N LYS A 328 -12.12 14.58 7.77
CA LYS A 328 -13.34 15.37 7.99
C LYS A 328 -14.60 14.52 8.22
N TRP A 329 -14.77 13.43 7.48
CA TRP A 329 -15.97 12.61 7.54
C TRP A 329 -15.63 11.12 7.56
N GLN A 330 -16.42 10.36 8.31
CA GLN A 330 -16.35 8.91 8.42
C GLN A 330 -17.72 8.31 8.10
N PRO A 331 -17.79 7.08 7.56
CA PRO A 331 -19.07 6.42 7.27
C PRO A 331 -19.81 6.03 8.55
N SER A 332 -21.14 5.95 8.50
CA SER A 332 -21.97 5.64 9.69
C SER A 332 -21.57 4.34 10.37
N PHE A 333 -21.17 3.31 9.62
CA PHE A 333 -20.80 2.03 10.21
C PHE A 333 -19.54 2.12 11.10
N ASN A 334 -18.65 3.11 10.89
CA ASN A 334 -17.53 3.35 11.79
C ASN A 334 -18.01 3.86 13.15
N TYR A 335 -19.06 4.68 13.17
CA TYR A 335 -19.71 5.15 14.39
C TYR A 335 -20.45 3.99 15.08
N ASP A 336 -21.22 3.22 14.31
CA ASP A 336 -22.03 2.10 14.82
C ASP A 336 -21.16 1.06 15.57
N GLN A 337 -19.97 0.75 15.03
CA GLN A 337 -19.03 -0.22 15.61
C GLN A 337 -18.54 0.16 17.01
N ILE A 338 -18.46 1.47 17.30
CA ILE A 338 -18.06 1.98 18.61
C ILE A 338 -19.26 2.52 19.39
N GLY A 339 -20.50 2.23 18.97
CA GLY A 339 -21.72 2.63 19.67
C GLY A 339 -21.94 4.14 19.69
N LEU A 340 -21.69 4.81 18.57
CA LEU A 340 -22.11 6.18 18.31
C LEU A 340 -23.20 6.17 17.24
N ASP A 341 -24.27 6.95 17.44
CA ASP A 341 -25.34 7.11 16.45
C ASP A 341 -25.17 8.38 15.60
N HIS A 342 -26.15 8.70 14.76
CA HIS A 342 -26.08 9.82 13.80
C HIS A 342 -26.13 11.22 14.44
N TYR A 343 -26.28 11.34 15.77
CA TYR A 343 -26.21 12.63 16.46
C TYR A 343 -24.78 13.02 16.86
N PHE A 344 -23.82 12.10 16.77
CA PHE A 344 -22.42 12.34 17.07
C PHE A 344 -21.66 12.89 15.87
N THR A 345 -20.63 13.68 16.16
CA THR A 345 -19.80 14.35 15.17
C THR A 345 -18.50 13.59 14.92
N PRO A 346 -17.74 13.92 13.86
CA PRO A 346 -16.41 13.34 13.64
C PRO A 346 -15.46 13.47 14.82
N ALA A 347 -15.50 14.59 15.57
CA ALA A 347 -14.67 14.75 16.77
C ALA A 347 -15.01 13.72 17.85
N ASP A 348 -16.31 13.52 18.12
CA ASP A 348 -16.78 12.50 19.08
C ASP A 348 -16.33 11.08 18.68
N PHE A 349 -16.30 10.80 17.37
CA PHE A 349 -15.78 9.54 16.85
C PHE A 349 -14.30 9.34 17.17
N TYR A 350 -13.46 10.35 16.90
CA TYR A 350 -12.01 10.24 17.15
C TYR A 350 -11.67 10.18 18.64
N ASP A 351 -12.35 10.98 19.46
CA ASP A 351 -12.20 10.94 20.91
C ASP A 351 -12.57 9.57 21.46
N LYS A 352 -13.70 9.00 21.02
CA LYS A 352 -14.12 7.66 21.48
C LYS A 352 -13.22 6.55 20.95
N ARG A 353 -12.77 6.63 19.70
CA ARG A 353 -11.89 5.64 19.08
C ARG A 353 -10.54 5.54 19.79
N SER A 354 -9.97 6.70 20.13
CA SER A 354 -8.67 6.80 20.78
C SER A 354 -8.74 6.76 22.31
N ASP A 355 -9.94 6.71 22.90
CA ASP A 355 -10.15 6.89 24.35
C ASP A 355 -9.46 8.18 24.83
N GLU A 356 -9.73 9.30 24.17
CA GLU A 356 -9.09 10.60 24.39
C GLU A 356 -7.54 10.49 24.33
N SER A 357 -7.03 9.92 23.23
CA SER A 357 -5.60 9.67 23.00
C SER A 357 -4.92 8.67 23.95
N LYS A 358 -5.68 7.88 24.72
CA LYS A 358 -5.14 6.82 25.60
C LYS A 358 -4.93 5.49 24.89
N ARG A 359 -5.40 5.33 23.65
CA ARG A 359 -5.27 4.12 22.82
C ARG A 359 -5.04 4.45 21.34
N GLY A 360 -4.54 3.48 20.60
CA GLY A 360 -4.25 3.61 19.16
C GLY A 360 -3.02 4.48 18.88
N PHE A 361 -2.93 4.99 17.65
CA PHE A 361 -1.76 5.75 17.19
C PHE A 361 -1.34 6.93 18.09
N PRO A 362 -2.25 7.74 18.64
CA PRO A 362 -1.84 8.87 19.50
C PRO A 362 -1.16 8.43 20.81
N SER A 363 -1.48 7.23 21.30
CA SER A 363 -1.03 6.75 22.61
C SER A 363 0.33 6.07 22.60
N ASP A 364 0.80 5.64 21.44
CA ASP A 364 2.06 4.90 21.30
C ASP A 364 3.10 5.75 20.56
N PRO A 365 4.19 6.15 21.24
CA PRO A 365 5.23 6.97 20.64
C PRO A 365 5.91 6.37 19.41
N ILE A 366 5.82 5.05 19.20
CA ILE A 366 6.41 4.39 18.02
C ILE A 366 5.88 4.93 16.69
N TYR A 367 4.72 5.59 16.69
CA TYR A 367 4.08 6.13 15.49
C TYR A 367 4.37 7.61 15.21
N TRP A 368 4.98 8.35 16.16
CA TRP A 368 5.16 9.80 16.03
C TRP A 368 6.50 10.36 16.56
N GLN A 369 7.30 9.55 17.25
CA GLN A 369 8.70 9.86 17.59
C GLN A 369 9.64 9.38 16.50
#